data_AF-A0A658NU53-F1
#
_entry.id   AF-A0A658NU53-F1
#
_cell.length_a   1.000
_cell.length_b   1.000
_cell.length_c   1.000
_cell.angle_alpha   90.00
_cell.angle_beta   90.00
_cell.angle_gamma   90.00
#
_symmetry.space_group_name_H-M   'P 1'
#
loop_
_entity.id
_entity.type
_entity.pdbx_description
1 polymer ?
#
loop_
_entity_poly.entity_id
_entity_poly.type
_entity_poly.pdbx_seq_one_letter_code
_entity_poly.pdbx_strand_id
1 'polypeptide(L)' 'LEDDVDLEKLAGLTHGYAGADLQALTKEAAMHSLRRVIPDLDLEMDSIPAEVLNKLVVKRDDFFAALREMQPSSLR' A
#
# COMPACT_ATOMS: atom_id res chain seq x y z
N LEU A 1 -0.56 10.10 -0.64
CA LEU A 1 -1.75 9.23 -0.73
C LEU A 1 -2.65 9.84 -1.78
N GLU A 2 -3.35 9.03 -2.56
CA GLU A 2 -4.39 9.53 -3.47
C GLU A 2 -5.61 10.00 -2.67
N ASP A 3 -6.40 10.90 -3.24
CA ASP A 3 -7.58 11.48 -2.57
C ASP A 3 -8.69 10.44 -2.28
N ASP A 4 -8.64 9.26 -2.91
CA ASP A 4 -9.59 8.18 -2.71
C ASP A 4 -9.32 7.32 -1.45
N VAL A 5 -8.24 7.61 -0.72
CA VAL A 5 -7.85 6.91 0.51
C VAL A 5 -8.59 7.49 1.72
N ASP A 6 -9.64 6.79 2.16
CA ASP A 6 -10.39 7.12 3.36
C ASP A 6 -9.81 6.44 4.62
N LEU A 7 -9.06 7.20 5.42
CA LEU A 7 -8.40 6.71 6.63
C LEU A 7 -9.40 6.36 7.75
N GLU A 8 -10.54 7.04 7.86
CA GLU A 8 -11.56 6.73 8.87
C GLU A 8 -12.20 5.37 8.58
N LYS A 9 -12.50 5.12 7.30
CA LYS A 9 -12.98 3.81 6.85
C LYS A 9 -11.96 2.71 7.12
N LEU A 10 -10.69 2.94 6.82
CA LEU A 10 -9.63 1.96 7.10
C LEU A 10 -9.51 1.68 8.60
N ALA A 11 -9.56 2.70 9.45
CA ALA A 11 -9.56 2.53 10.89
C ALA A 11 -10.74 1.66 11.38
N GLY A 12 -11.92 1.82 10.79
CA GLY A 12 -13.09 0.99 11.07
C GLY A 12 -12.95 -0.48 10.64
N LEU A 13 -12.11 -0.77 9.64
CA LEU A 13 -11.86 -2.12 9.12
C LEU A 13 -10.72 -2.85 9.86
N THR A 14 -9.87 -2.13 10.58
CA THR A 14 -8.68 -2.68 11.25
C THR A 14 -8.91 -3.02 12.72
N HIS A 15 -10.11 -3.48 13.07
CA HIS A 15 -10.35 -3.95 14.45
C HIS A 15 -9.45 -5.15 14.78
N GLY A 16 -8.83 -5.13 15.96
CA GLY A 16 -7.89 -6.16 16.40
C GLY A 16 -6.46 -6.02 15.85
N TYR A 17 -6.20 -5.05 14.96
CA TYR A 17 -4.84 -4.72 14.51
C TYR A 17 -4.11 -3.95 15.62
N ALA A 18 -2.91 -4.41 15.97
CA ALA A 18 -1.99 -3.65 16.80
C ALA A 18 -1.19 -2.64 15.95
N GLY A 19 -0.44 -1.75 16.59
CA GLY A 19 0.39 -0.77 15.87
C GLY A 19 1.37 -1.39 14.87
N ALA A 20 1.93 -2.55 15.20
CA ALA A 20 2.79 -3.31 14.30
C ALA A 20 2.02 -3.87 13.08
N ASP A 21 0.76 -4.28 13.26
CA ASP A 21 -0.08 -4.75 12.15
C ASP A 21 -0.45 -3.60 11.22
N LEU A 22 -0.75 -2.42 11.77
CA LEU A 22 -1.01 -1.21 10.98
C LEU A 22 0.23 -0.77 10.19
N GLN A 23 1.42 -0.86 10.80
CA GLN A 23 2.68 -0.62 10.11
C GLN A 23 2.90 -1.64 8.97
N ALA A 24 2.64 -2.92 9.21
CA ALA A 24 2.73 -3.93 8.17
C ALA A 24 1.69 -3.69 7.05
N LEU A 25 0.47 -3.26 7.40
CA LEU A 25 -0.61 -2.97 6.45
C LEU A 25 -0.25 -1.82 5.52
N THR A 26 0.23 -0.72 6.10
CA THR A 26 0.68 0.45 5.34
C THR A 26 1.88 0.12 4.44
N LYS A 27 2.81 -0.72 4.92
CA LYS A 27 3.92 -1.22 4.11
C LYS A 27 3.43 -2.07 2.95
N GLU A 28 2.49 -2.99 3.17
CA GLU A 28 1.98 -3.85 2.10
C GLU A 28 1.18 -3.06 1.06
N ALA A 29 0.37 -2.08 1.48
CA ALA A 29 -0.29 -1.15 0.57
C ALA A 29 0.73 -0.36 -0.29
N ALA A 30 1.84 0.08 0.30
CA ALA A 30 2.92 0.71 -0.47
C ALA A 30 3.60 -0.27 -1.44
N MET A 31 3.72 -1.55 -1.08
CA MET A 31 4.24 -2.57 -2.01
C MET A 31 3.28 -2.84 -3.17
N HIS A 32 1.96 -2.81 -2.95
CA HIS A 32 1.00 -2.90 -4.05
C HIS A 32 1.10 -1.71 -5.01
N SER A 33 1.30 -0.49 -4.50
CA SER A 33 1.50 0.67 -5.37
C SER A 33 2.79 0.55 -6.19
N LEU A 34 3.87 0.06 -5.58
CA LEU A 34 5.12 -0.22 -6.28
C LEU A 34 4.95 -1.29 -7.36
N ARG A 35 4.27 -2.40 -7.06
CA ARG A 35 4.02 -3.49 -8.03
C ARG A 35 3.26 -3.03 -9.27
N ARG A 36 2.39 -2.02 -9.16
CA ARG A 36 1.74 -1.41 -10.34
C ARG A 36 2.71 -0.64 -11.23
N VAL A 37 3.74 -0.05 -10.65
CA VAL A 37 4.68 0.83 -11.35
C VAL A 37 5.86 0.01 -11.91
N ILE A 38 6.21 -1.14 -11.31
CA ILE A 38 7.27 -2.04 -11.79
C ILE A 38 7.25 -2.33 -13.30
N PRO A 39 6.10 -2.61 -13.95
CA PRO A 39 6.07 -2.87 -15.39
C PRO A 39 6.52 -1.67 -16.26
N ASP A 40 6.45 -0.46 -15.71
CA ASP A 40 6.89 0.79 -16.36
C ASP A 40 8.36 1.13 -16.02
N LEU A 41 9.02 0.38 -15.14
CA LEU A 41 10.43 0.59 -14.79
C LEU A 41 11.33 -0.21 -15.73
N ASP A 42 12.29 0.51 -16.33
CA ASP A 42 13.50 -0.12 -16.84
C ASP A 42 14.47 -0.31 -15.67
N LEU A 43 14.69 -1.58 -15.28
CA LEU A 43 15.56 -1.95 -14.16
C LEU A 43 17.05 -1.85 -14.50
N GLU A 44 17.41 -1.65 -15.77
CA GLU A 44 18.80 -1.46 -16.20
C GLU A 44 19.23 0.01 -16.14
N MET A 45 18.30 0.94 -15.93
CA MET A 45 18.60 2.36 -15.79
C MET A 45 19.13 2.70 -14.39
N ASP A 46 20.16 3.54 -14.32
CA ASP A 46 20.71 4.07 -13.07
C ASP A 46 19.75 5.00 -12.30
N SER A 47 18.67 5.46 -12.95
CA SER A 47 17.71 6.37 -12.34
C SER A 47 16.28 6.13 -12.84
N ILE A 48 15.31 6.33 -11.95
CA ILE A 48 13.88 6.19 -12.26
C ILE A 48 13.38 7.49 -12.91
N PRO A 49 12.75 7.45 -14.10
CA PRO A 49 12.19 8.63 -14.74
C PRO A 49 11.17 9.35 -13.86
N ALA A 50 11.15 10.69 -13.91
CA ALA A 50 10.23 11.51 -13.10
C ALA A 50 8.75 11.18 -13.37
N GLU A 51 8.40 10.84 -14.61
CA GLU A 51 7.04 10.45 -15.00
C GLU A 51 6.58 9.17 -14.29
N VAL A 52 7.50 8.22 -14.08
CA VAL A 52 7.25 6.97 -13.37
C VAL A 52 7.15 7.22 -11.87
N LEU A 53 8.04 8.07 -11.31
CA LEU A 53 7.96 8.49 -9.91
C LEU A 53 6.64 9.20 -9.59
N ASN A 54 6.13 10.03 -10.50
CA ASN A 54 4.86 10.73 -10.31
C ASN A 54 3.64 9.78 -10.31
N LYS A 55 3.77 8.58 -10.89
CA LYS A 55 2.73 7.53 -10.81
C LYS A 55 2.76 6.77 -9.48
N LEU A 56 3.83 6.89 -8.69
CA LEU A 56 4.00 6.18 -7.43
C LEU A 56 3.16 6.83 -6.33
N VAL A 57 1.87 6.51 -6.32
CA VAL A 57 0.90 6.95 -5.32
C VAL A 57 0.14 5.73 -4.79
N VAL A 58 -0.03 5.66 -3.47
CA VAL A 58 -0.87 4.64 -2.83
C VAL A 58 -2.33 5.06 -2.98
N LYS A 59 -3.13 4.16 -3.54
CA LYS A 59 -4.57 4.34 -3.80
C LYS A 59 -5.39 3.52 -2.83
N ARG A 60 -6.69 3.78 -2.78
CA ARG A 60 -7.63 2.99 -1.98
C ARG A 60 -7.47 1.48 -2.21
N ASP A 61 -7.41 1.06 -3.47
CA ASP A 61 -7.34 -0.36 -3.83
C ASP A 61 -6.08 -1.07 -3.32
N ASP A 62 -4.98 -0.34 -3.08
CA ASP A 62 -3.77 -0.91 -2.45
C ASP A 62 -4.02 -1.36 -1.02
N PHE A 63 -4.73 -0.53 -0.24
CA PHE A 63 -5.10 -0.87 1.13
C PHE A 63 -6.10 -2.03 1.16
N PHE A 64 -7.07 -2.06 0.24
CA PHE A 64 -8.02 -3.17 0.17
C PHE A 64 -7.38 -4.48 -0.32
N ALA A 65 -6.35 -4.42 -1.16
CA ALA A 65 -5.56 -5.59 -1.50
C ALA A 65 -4.78 -6.09 -0.28
N ALA A 66 -4.06 -5.20 0.41
CA ALA A 66 -3.30 -5.54 1.62
C ALA A 66 -4.19 -6.12 2.73
N LEU A 67 -5.38 -5.55 2.97
CA LEU A 67 -6.34 -6.06 3.97
C LEU A 67 -6.83 -7.48 3.68
N ARG A 68 -6.84 -7.93 2.42
CA ARG A 68 -7.23 -9.31 2.06
C ARG A 68 -6.14 -10.32 2.37
N GLU A 69 -4.89 -9.88 2.38
CA GLU A 69 -3.71 -10.75 2.56
C GLU A 69 -3.22 -10.76 4.02
N MET A 70 -3.70 -9.83 4.84
CA MET A 70 -3.27 -9.66 6.21
C MET A 70 -4.31 -10.11 7.25
N GLN A 71 -3.82 -10.70 8.34
CA GLN A 71 -4.60 -11.02 9.51
C GLN A 71 -4.05 -10.27 10.73
N PRO A 72 -4.92 -9.73 11.60
CA PRO A 72 -4.48 -9.05 12.82
C PRO A 72 -3.75 -10.02 13.75
N SER A 73 -2.70 -9.52 14.41
CA SER A 73 -1.97 -10.28 15.43
C SER A 73 -2.86 -10.77 16.57
N SER A 74 -3.92 -10.03 16.90
CA SER A 74 -4.86 -10.41 17.97
C SER A 74 -5.75 -11.62 17.64
N LEU A 75 -5.83 -12.03 16.36
CA LEU A 75 -6.59 -13.20 15.92
C LEU A 75 -5.70 -14.37 15.46
N ARG A 76 -4.38 -14.27 15.70
CA ARG A 76 -3.40 -15.33 15.42
C ARG A 76 -3.23 -16.29 16.59
#